data_AF-A0A2X2C778-F1
#
_entry.id   AF-A0A2X2C778-F1
#
_cell.length_a   1.000
_cell.length_b   1.000
_cell.length_c   1.000
_cell.angle_alpha   90.00
_cell.angle_beta   90.00
_cell.angle_gamma   90.00
#
_symmetry.space_group_name_H-M   'P 1'
#
loop_
_entity.id
_entity.type
_entity.pdbx_description
1 polymer ?
#
loop_
_entity_poly.entity_id
_entity_poly.type
_entity_poly.pdbx_seq_one_letter_code
_entity_poly.pdbx_strand_id
1 'polypeptide(L)'
;MTNLTYQDYTPITRLAVIYGGLQVAKSSPFNNAQEIIDYAKANPGKLKASGSGLNSIWHLNNIGMLRAAGLPDNAIRFIPSQGASAALQELASGGVDIVTSSLGEADSMVKAGLVKHMAIMSNEKSAFYPDVPLFKEATGYDWDLQAWEYVSCP
;
A
#
# COMPACT_ATOMS: atom_id res chain seq x y z
N MET A 1 17.88 -20.77 12.11
CA MET A 1 17.34 -20.65 10.75
C MET A 1 17.64 -21.94 10.02
N THR A 2 16.68 -22.49 9.27
CA THR A 2 16.89 -23.71 8.47
C THR A 2 17.83 -23.42 7.30
N ASN A 3 18.43 -24.46 6.68
CA ASN A 3 19.26 -24.32 5.47
C ASN A 3 18.44 -24.20 4.17
N LEU A 4 17.14 -23.91 4.28
CA LEU A 4 16.24 -23.85 3.13
C LEU A 4 16.35 -22.46 2.46
N THR A 5 16.39 -22.48 1.13
CA THR A 5 16.43 -21.33 0.22
C THR A 5 15.23 -21.40 -0.74
N TYR A 6 15.02 -20.38 -1.57
CA TYR A 6 13.96 -20.41 -2.58
C TYR A 6 14.15 -21.52 -3.64
N GLN A 7 15.36 -22.07 -3.77
CA GLN A 7 15.67 -23.17 -4.69
C GLN A 7 15.19 -24.52 -4.18
N ASP A 8 14.97 -24.63 -2.86
CA ASP A 8 14.46 -25.83 -2.21
C ASP A 8 12.92 -25.92 -2.27
N TYR A 9 12.29 -25.14 -3.16
CA TYR A 9 10.85 -25.15 -3.35
C TYR A 9 10.50 -25.17 -4.83
N THR A 10 9.62 -26.10 -5.21
CA THR A 10 8.96 -26.15 -6.52
C THR A 10 7.67 -25.32 -6.48
N PRO A 11 7.55 -24.24 -7.26
CA PRO A 11 6.28 -23.51 -7.41
C PRO A 11 5.24 -24.39 -8.10
N ILE A 12 4.08 -24.58 -7.48
CA ILE A 12 2.99 -25.41 -8.03
C ILE A 12 2.00 -24.54 -8.80
N THR A 13 1.43 -23.53 -8.15
CA THR A 13 0.45 -22.65 -8.78
C THR A 13 0.35 -21.30 -8.07
N ARG A 14 -0.03 -20.27 -8.81
CA ARG A 14 -0.41 -18.96 -8.26
C ARG A 14 -1.89 -18.97 -7.90
N LEU A 15 -2.19 -18.66 -6.65
CA LEU A 15 -3.55 -18.60 -6.12
C LEU A 15 -4.20 -17.25 -6.38
N ALA A 16 -3.45 -16.15 -6.16
CA ALA A 16 -3.99 -14.81 -6.24
C ALA A 16 -2.96 -13.81 -6.75
N VAL A 17 -3.47 -12.73 -7.35
CA VAL A 17 -2.75 -11.49 -7.61
C VAL A 17 -3.41 -10.41 -6.77
N ILE A 18 -2.61 -9.74 -5.96
CA ILE A 18 -3.08 -8.72 -5.04
C ILE A 18 -2.39 -7.41 -5.41
N TYR A 19 -3.19 -6.40 -5.77
CA TYR A 19 -2.65 -5.09 -6.10
C TYR A 19 -2.42 -4.25 -4.86
N GLY A 20 -1.38 -3.42 -4.90
CA GLY A 20 -1.14 -2.40 -3.90
C GLY A 20 -2.28 -1.38 -3.85
N GLY A 21 -2.53 -0.82 -2.67
CA GLY A 21 -3.48 0.25 -2.46
C GLY A 21 -2.90 1.35 -1.59
N LEU A 22 -3.62 2.48 -1.55
CA LEU A 22 -3.33 3.64 -0.72
C LEU A 22 -4.54 3.94 0.15
N GLN A 23 -4.35 3.99 1.46
CA GLN A 23 -5.40 4.27 2.42
C GLN A 23 -5.01 5.39 3.38
N VAL A 24 -6.01 6.16 3.81
CA VAL A 24 -5.88 7.15 4.88
C VAL A 24 -7.02 6.99 5.88
N ALA A 25 -6.86 7.56 7.08
CA ALA A 25 -7.94 7.60 8.06
C ALA A 25 -9.16 8.33 7.51
N LYS A 26 -10.36 8.00 7.97
CA LYS A 26 -11.60 8.68 7.53
C LYS A 26 -11.55 10.20 7.82
N SER A 27 -10.93 10.58 8.94
CA SER A 27 -10.70 11.96 9.37
C SER A 27 -9.55 12.67 8.64
N SER A 28 -8.83 11.97 7.76
CA SER A 28 -7.71 12.55 7.02
C SER A 28 -8.17 13.75 6.17
N PRO A 29 -7.38 14.84 6.14
CA PRO A 29 -7.69 16.02 5.33
C PRO A 29 -7.56 15.76 3.83
N PHE A 30 -6.91 14.67 3.42
CA PHE A 30 -6.68 14.34 2.01
C PHE A 30 -7.94 13.76 1.36
N ASN A 31 -8.27 14.26 0.17
CA ASN A 31 -9.46 13.86 -0.59
C ASN A 31 -9.14 12.99 -1.81
N ASN A 32 -7.89 13.00 -2.28
CA ASN A 32 -7.41 12.18 -3.37
C ASN A 32 -5.93 11.82 -3.17
N ALA A 33 -5.40 10.90 -3.99
CA ALA A 33 -4.01 10.49 -3.92
C ALA A 33 -3.02 11.60 -4.33
N GLN A 34 -3.41 12.52 -5.22
CA GLN A 34 -2.54 13.61 -5.67
C GLN A 34 -2.19 14.57 -4.53
N GLU A 35 -3.15 14.93 -3.69
CA GLU A 35 -2.93 15.80 -2.52
C GLU A 35 -1.90 15.22 -1.55
N ILE A 36 -1.85 13.90 -1.42
CA ILE A 36 -0.84 13.21 -0.60
C ILE A 36 0.57 13.39 -1.19
N ILE A 37 0.70 13.19 -2.51
CA ILE A 37 1.98 13.35 -3.21
C ILE A 37 2.44 14.81 -3.17
N ASP A 38 1.54 15.76 -3.41
CA ASP A 38 1.83 17.19 -3.35
C ASP A 38 2.26 17.60 -1.94
N TYR A 39 1.57 17.11 -0.91
CA TYR A 39 1.94 17.38 0.47
C TYR A 39 3.31 16.78 0.80
N ALA A 40 3.58 15.54 0.40
CA ALA A 40 4.88 14.90 0.61
C ALA A 40 6.02 15.65 -0.10
N LYS A 41 5.76 16.18 -1.31
CA LYS A 41 6.70 17.00 -2.08
C LYS A 41 7.01 18.32 -1.41
N ALA A 42 5.98 19.02 -0.91
CA ALA A 42 6.13 20.29 -0.22
C ALA A 42 6.69 20.14 1.21
N ASN A 43 6.44 19.00 1.86
CA ASN A 43 6.74 18.76 3.26
C ASN A 43 7.44 17.40 3.49
N PRO A 44 8.65 17.20 2.91
CA PRO A 44 9.33 15.91 2.99
C PRO A 44 9.58 15.49 4.45
N GLY A 45 9.29 14.23 4.75
CA GLY A 45 9.47 13.60 6.05
C GLY A 45 8.38 13.91 7.09
N LYS A 46 7.37 14.74 6.75
CA LYS A 46 6.28 15.06 7.68
C LYS A 46 5.26 13.95 7.79
N LEU A 47 4.91 13.30 6.69
CA LEU A 47 3.98 12.17 6.69
C LEU A 47 4.66 10.89 7.18
N LYS A 48 3.87 10.07 7.87
CA LYS A 48 4.19 8.70 8.30
C LYS A 48 3.33 7.72 7.50
N ALA A 49 3.97 6.75 6.87
CA ALA A 49 3.32 5.62 6.23
C ALA A 49 3.55 4.33 7.03
N SER A 50 2.66 3.35 6.88
CA SER A 50 2.88 1.96 7.30
C SER A 50 2.25 0.99 6.28
N GLY A 51 2.25 -0.30 6.60
CA GLY A 51 1.65 -1.35 5.77
C GLY A 51 2.04 -2.74 6.24
N SER A 52 3.33 -2.96 6.43
CA SER A 52 3.87 -4.18 7.02
C SER A 52 5.32 -3.94 7.45
N GLY A 53 6.13 -4.98 7.58
CA GLY A 53 7.52 -4.86 8.02
C GLY A 53 8.41 -4.04 7.07
N LEU A 54 9.58 -3.63 7.55
CA LEU A 54 10.59 -2.99 6.68
C LEU A 54 10.96 -3.94 5.53
N ASN A 55 11.08 -3.40 4.32
CA ASN A 55 11.37 -4.13 3.07
C ASN A 55 10.31 -5.16 2.63
N SER A 56 9.16 -5.18 3.29
CA SER A 56 8.00 -5.94 2.83
C SER A 56 7.41 -5.37 1.54
N ILE A 57 6.51 -6.11 0.92
CA ILE A 57 5.83 -5.70 -0.31
C ILE A 57 5.11 -4.35 -0.16
N TRP A 58 4.52 -4.06 1.01
CA TRP A 58 3.87 -2.78 1.26
C TRP A 58 4.86 -1.63 1.49
N HIS A 59 6.03 -1.90 2.10
CA HIS A 59 7.11 -0.90 2.11
C HIS A 59 7.56 -0.55 0.69
N LEU A 60 7.70 -1.56 -0.17
CA LEU A 60 8.06 -1.37 -1.58
C LEU A 60 6.97 -0.62 -2.35
N ASN A 61 5.69 -0.82 -2.02
CA ASN A 61 4.59 -0.03 -2.60
C ASN A 61 4.76 1.47 -2.31
N ASN A 62 5.05 1.82 -1.05
CA ASN A 62 5.31 3.20 -0.66
C ASN A 62 6.53 3.78 -1.38
N ILE A 63 7.64 3.03 -1.44
CA ILE A 63 8.86 3.50 -2.12
C ILE A 63 8.60 3.72 -3.61
N GLY A 64 7.96 2.78 -4.29
CA GLY A 64 7.70 2.90 -5.72
C GLY A 64 6.74 4.04 -6.05
N MET A 65 5.71 4.24 -5.24
CA MET A 65 4.82 5.41 -5.32
C MET A 65 5.62 6.73 -5.23
N LEU A 66 6.54 6.84 -4.28
CA LEU A 66 7.40 8.03 -4.12
C LEU A 66 8.34 8.22 -5.31
N ARG A 67 9.02 7.15 -5.75
CA ARG A 67 9.95 7.20 -6.87
C ARG A 67 9.27 7.56 -8.19
N ALA A 68 8.07 7.02 -8.44
CA ALA A 68 7.27 7.38 -9.61
C ALA A 68 6.92 8.88 -9.64
N ALA A 69 6.72 9.48 -8.46
CA ALA A 69 6.52 10.92 -8.30
C ALA A 69 7.83 11.75 -8.26
N GLY A 70 9.00 11.11 -8.47
CA GLY A 70 10.31 11.77 -8.40
C GLY A 70 10.72 12.22 -7.00
N LEU A 71 10.15 11.62 -5.95
CA LEU A 71 10.45 11.92 -4.56
C LEU A 71 11.50 10.94 -4.00
N PRO A 72 12.34 11.37 -3.03
CA PRO A 72 13.23 10.46 -2.34
C PRO A 72 12.45 9.45 -1.50
N ASP A 73 13.02 8.26 -1.30
CA ASP A 73 12.39 7.14 -0.57
C ASP A 73 11.94 7.51 0.86
N ASN A 74 12.52 8.55 1.45
CA ASN A 74 12.21 9.04 2.79
C ASN A 74 11.27 10.28 2.81
N ALA A 75 10.73 10.71 1.66
CA ALA A 75 9.77 11.81 1.61
C ALA A 75 8.51 11.54 2.44
N ILE A 76 8.15 10.26 2.57
CA ILE A 76 7.20 9.77 3.58
C ILE A 76 7.94 8.75 4.44
N ARG A 77 7.94 8.94 5.76
CA ARG A 77 8.66 8.06 6.69
C ARG A 77 7.88 6.77 6.87
N PHE A 78 8.49 5.62 6.58
CA PHE A 78 7.85 4.33 6.80
C PHE A 78 8.06 3.84 8.23
N ILE A 79 6.96 3.53 8.91
CA ILE A 79 6.91 2.97 10.26
C ILE A 79 6.50 1.50 10.15
N PRO A 80 7.43 0.54 10.34
CA PRO A 80 7.13 -0.88 10.18
C PRO A 80 6.05 -1.37 11.15
N SER A 81 5.14 -2.20 10.65
CA SER A 81 4.11 -2.87 11.45
C SER A 81 4.20 -4.39 11.32
N GLN A 82 3.51 -5.11 12.20
CA GLN A 82 3.33 -6.56 12.12
C GLN A 82 2.21 -6.93 11.13
N GLY A 83 2.29 -6.41 9.90
CA GLY A 83 1.31 -6.61 8.83
C GLY A 83 0.26 -5.50 8.69
N ALA A 84 -0.59 -5.62 7.67
CA ALA A 84 -1.55 -4.59 7.27
C ALA A 84 -2.61 -4.32 8.34
N SER A 85 -3.09 -5.36 9.02
CA SER A 85 -4.09 -5.21 10.08
C SER A 85 -3.60 -4.28 11.21
N ALA A 86 -2.36 -4.45 11.67
CA ALA A 86 -1.77 -3.58 12.69
C ALA A 86 -1.57 -2.15 12.17
N ALA A 87 -1.11 -2.00 10.92
CA ALA A 87 -0.94 -0.69 10.29
C ALA A 87 -2.27 0.08 10.15
N LEU A 88 -3.35 -0.61 9.78
CA LEU A 88 -4.68 -0.01 9.61
C LEU A 88 -5.30 0.40 10.95
N GLN A 89 -5.04 -0.34 12.03
CA GLN A 89 -5.44 0.08 13.38
C GLN A 89 -4.71 1.34 13.81
N GLU A 90 -3.40 1.42 13.53
CA GLU A 90 -2.59 2.62 13.80
C GLU A 90 -3.05 3.81 12.93
N LEU A 91 -3.44 3.57 11.69
CA LEU A 91 -4.02 4.59 10.82
C LEU A 91 -5.33 5.13 11.39
N ALA A 92 -6.24 4.24 11.79
CA ALA A 92 -7.54 4.62 12.34
C ALA A 92 -7.42 5.44 13.64
N SER A 93 -6.37 5.21 14.43
CA SER A 93 -6.09 5.98 15.65
C SER A 93 -5.27 7.25 15.42
N GLY A 94 -4.78 7.50 14.20
CA GLY A 94 -3.95 8.65 13.85
C GLY A 94 -2.46 8.50 14.18
N GLY A 95 -2.00 7.28 14.48
CA GLY A 95 -0.59 6.98 14.71
C GLY A 95 0.26 7.09 13.44
N VAL A 96 -0.33 6.81 12.27
CA VAL A 96 0.24 7.06 10.94
C VAL A 96 -0.75 7.81 10.06
N ASP A 97 -0.25 8.48 9.03
CA ASP A 97 -1.07 9.31 8.14
C ASP A 97 -1.59 8.50 6.93
N ILE A 98 -0.81 7.50 6.53
CA ILE A 98 -1.02 6.70 5.33
C ILE A 98 -0.76 5.23 5.64
N VAL A 99 -1.55 4.35 5.04
CA VAL A 99 -1.20 2.93 4.92
C VAL A 99 -1.13 2.57 3.45
N THR A 100 -0.12 1.79 3.11
CA THR A 100 -0.08 1.04 1.86
C THR A 100 -0.40 -0.41 2.18
N SER A 101 -1.50 -0.92 1.65
CA SER A 101 -1.92 -2.32 1.75
C SER A 101 -2.83 -2.62 0.56
N SER A 102 -3.17 -3.89 0.34
CA SER A 102 -4.24 -4.18 -0.61
C SER A 102 -5.57 -3.56 -0.17
N LEU A 103 -6.47 -3.32 -1.13
CA LEU A 103 -7.81 -2.85 -0.80
C LEU A 103 -8.57 -3.88 0.06
N GLY A 104 -8.44 -5.16 -0.27
CA GLY A 104 -9.07 -6.27 0.46
C GLY A 104 -8.63 -6.40 1.92
N GLU A 105 -7.36 -6.11 2.25
CA GLU A 105 -6.91 -6.07 3.65
C GLU A 105 -7.55 -4.92 4.45
N ALA A 106 -7.92 -3.82 3.79
CA ALA A 106 -8.51 -2.64 4.41
C ALA A 106 -10.05 -2.63 4.40
N ASP A 107 -10.69 -3.57 3.71
CA ASP A 107 -12.14 -3.63 3.50
C ASP A 107 -12.97 -3.50 4.78
N SER A 108 -12.60 -4.25 5.82
CA SER A 108 -13.34 -4.27 7.08
C SER A 108 -13.31 -2.90 7.77
N MET A 109 -12.17 -2.23 7.74
CA MET A 109 -11.97 -0.89 8.31
C MET A 109 -12.67 0.19 7.47
N VAL A 110 -12.71 0.03 6.14
CA VAL A 110 -13.46 0.93 5.24
C VAL A 110 -14.95 0.80 5.49
N LYS A 111 -15.47 -0.42 5.57
CA LYS A 111 -16.89 -0.70 5.89
C LYS A 111 -17.28 -0.20 7.28
N ALA A 112 -16.36 -0.23 8.24
CA ALA A 112 -16.55 0.36 9.56
C ALA A 112 -16.48 1.90 9.57
N GLY A 113 -16.14 2.55 8.45
CA GLY A 113 -16.02 4.00 8.33
C GLY A 113 -14.80 4.58 9.03
N LEU A 114 -13.78 3.75 9.33
CA LEU A 114 -12.58 4.17 10.05
C LEU A 114 -11.47 4.66 9.12
N VAL A 115 -11.39 4.08 7.92
CA VAL A 115 -10.41 4.43 6.88
C VAL A 115 -11.11 4.58 5.53
N LYS A 116 -10.41 5.15 4.55
CA LYS A 116 -10.90 5.29 3.16
C LYS A 116 -9.79 4.93 2.17
N HIS A 117 -10.18 4.33 1.05
CA HIS A 117 -9.29 4.07 -0.08
C HIS A 117 -9.08 5.36 -0.89
N MET A 118 -7.83 5.61 -1.29
CA MET A 118 -7.44 6.78 -2.07
C MET A 118 -7.07 6.41 -3.51
N ALA A 119 -6.45 5.24 -3.70
CA ALA A 119 -6.10 4.71 -5.01
C ALA A 119 -5.77 3.21 -4.94
N ILE A 120 -5.83 2.56 -6.09
CA ILE A 120 -5.26 1.23 -6.34
C ILE A 120 -4.07 1.36 -7.30
N MET A 121 -2.96 0.68 -7.00
CA MET A 121 -1.73 0.63 -7.80
C MET A 121 -1.82 -0.55 -8.77
N SER A 122 -2.77 -0.48 -9.70
CA SER A 122 -2.97 -1.46 -10.77
C SER A 122 -3.01 -0.78 -12.13
N ASN A 123 -2.77 -1.57 -13.19
CA ASN A 123 -2.86 -1.08 -14.57
C ASN A 123 -4.31 -1.00 -15.08
N GLU A 124 -5.23 -1.70 -14.42
CA GLU A 124 -6.63 -1.82 -14.82
C GLU A 124 -7.55 -1.63 -13.62
N LYS A 125 -8.74 -1.06 -13.86
CA LYS A 125 -9.74 -0.85 -12.80
C LYS A 125 -10.16 -2.17 -12.19
N SER A 126 -10.31 -2.18 -10.87
CA SER A 126 -10.79 -3.36 -10.17
C SER A 126 -12.30 -3.51 -10.33
N ALA A 127 -12.75 -4.68 -10.76
CA ALA A 127 -14.18 -5.02 -10.78
C ALA A 127 -14.79 -5.09 -9.36
N PHE A 128 -13.97 -5.37 -8.34
CA PHE A 128 -14.40 -5.41 -6.94
C PHE A 128 -14.46 -4.03 -6.29
N TYR A 129 -13.69 -3.07 -6.81
CA TYR A 129 -13.56 -1.71 -6.28
C TYR A 129 -13.73 -0.67 -7.40
N PRO A 130 -14.89 -0.61 -8.06
CA PRO A 130 -15.08 0.22 -9.25
C PRO A 130 -14.96 1.72 -8.95
N ASP A 131 -15.24 2.13 -7.71
CA ASP A 131 -15.20 3.52 -7.27
C ASP A 131 -13.81 3.98 -6.81
N VAL A 132 -12.85 3.06 -6.66
CA VAL A 132 -11.48 3.40 -6.26
C VAL A 132 -10.68 3.72 -7.54
N PRO A 133 -10.14 4.94 -7.68
CA PRO A 133 -9.42 5.32 -8.89
C PRO A 133 -8.08 4.58 -8.99
N LEU A 134 -7.61 4.40 -10.22
CA LEU A 134 -6.22 3.99 -10.45
C LEU A 134 -5.27 5.08 -9.95
N PHE A 135 -4.14 4.70 -9.36
CA PHE A 135 -3.12 5.66 -8.95
C PHE A 135 -2.66 6.54 -10.11
N LYS A 136 -2.51 5.94 -11.30
CA LYS A 136 -2.18 6.64 -12.54
C LYS A 136 -3.27 7.64 -12.98
N GLU A 137 -4.55 7.27 -12.88
CA GLU A 137 -5.66 8.17 -13.20
C GLU A 137 -5.74 9.33 -12.19
N ALA A 138 -5.51 9.04 -10.91
CA ALA A 138 -5.62 10.02 -9.84
C ALA A 138 -4.46 11.01 -9.78
N THR A 139 -3.27 10.63 -10.25
CA THR A 139 -2.04 11.43 -10.05
C THR A 139 -1.26 11.74 -11.33
N GLY A 140 -1.51 11.01 -12.41
CA GLY A 140 -0.69 11.06 -13.63
C GLY A 140 0.66 10.34 -13.54
N TYR A 141 1.05 9.81 -12.37
CA TYR A 141 2.30 9.05 -12.20
C TYR A 141 2.09 7.56 -12.49
N ASP A 142 3.08 6.95 -13.13
CA ASP A 142 3.03 5.54 -13.52
C ASP A 142 3.62 4.66 -12.41
N TRP A 143 2.75 4.02 -11.63
CA TRP A 143 3.14 3.05 -10.61
C TRP A 143 2.04 2.01 -10.42
N ASP A 144 2.41 0.75 -10.61
CA ASP A 144 1.63 -0.42 -10.23
C ASP A 144 2.46 -1.33 -9.33
N LEU A 145 1.79 -2.14 -8.51
CA LEU A 145 2.44 -3.16 -7.72
C LEU A 145 1.54 -4.38 -7.60
N GLN A 146 2.09 -5.54 -7.94
CA GLN A 146 1.45 -6.83 -7.81
C GLN A 146 2.19 -7.68 -6.78
N ALA A 147 1.47 -8.12 -5.75
CA ALA A 147 1.85 -9.22 -4.90
C ALA A 147 1.22 -10.52 -5.41
N TRP A 148 1.89 -11.64 -5.19
CA TRP A 148 1.38 -12.96 -5.58
C TRP A 148 1.32 -13.88 -4.37
N GLU A 149 0.21 -14.61 -4.26
CA GLU A 149 0.11 -15.76 -3.38
C GLU A 149 0.30 -17.02 -4.20
N TYR A 150 1.09 -17.95 -3.71
CA TYR A 150 1.41 -19.20 -4.42
C TYR A 150 1.46 -20.39 -3.47
N VAL A 151 1.21 -21.57 -4.02
CA VAL A 151 1.50 -22.84 -3.37
C VAL A 151 2.83 -23.34 -3.90
N SER A 152 3.72 -23.75 -3.01
CA SER A 152 4.95 -24.45 -3.34
C SER A 152 5.13 -25.68 -2.46
N CYS A 153 5.87 -26.68 -2.93
CA CYS A 153 6.31 -27.81 -2.14
C CYS A 153 7.84 -27.89 -2.14
N PRO A 154 8.47 -28.54 -1.15
CA PRO A 154 9.88 -28.92 -1.25
C PRO A 154 10.20 -29.73 -2.51
#